data_AF-A0A1A9ABL7-F1
#
_entry.id   AF-A0A1A9ABL7-F1
#
_cell.length_a   1.000
_cell.length_b   1.000
_cell.length_c   1.000
_cell.angle_alpha   90.00
_cell.angle_beta   90.00
_cell.angle_gamma   90.00
#
_symmetry.space_group_name_H-M   'P 1'
#
loop_
_entity.id
_entity.type
_entity.pdbx_description
1 polymer ?
#
loop_
_entity_poly.entity_id
_entity_poly.type
_entity_poly.pdbx_seq_one_letter_code
_entity_poly.pdbx_strand_id
1 'polypeptide(L)' 'MAKKGSGTYRSAVTGRYVTAKYGQSHPKTTVKETKK' A
#
# COMPACT_ATOMS: atom_id res chain seq x y z
N MET A 1 -0.32 -19.99 -7.36
CA MET A 1 0.82 -19.06 -7.27
C MET A 1 0.50 -17.94 -6.27
N ALA A 2 0.87 -18.08 -4.99
CA ALA A 2 0.69 -16.99 -4.02
C ALA A 2 1.81 -15.96 -4.22
N LYS A 3 1.45 -14.78 -4.74
CA LYS A 3 2.41 -13.71 -5.02
C LYS A 3 3.00 -13.22 -3.70
N LYS A 4 4.26 -13.60 -3.49
CA LYS A 4 5.21 -13.14 -2.48
C LYS A 4 5.02 -11.64 -2.22
N GLY A 5 4.81 -11.28 -0.95
CA GLY A 5 4.36 -9.97 -0.49
C GLY A 5 5.26 -8.79 -0.89
N SER A 6 5.09 -8.31 -2.13
CA SER A 6 5.41 -6.94 -2.49
C SER A 6 4.36 -6.05 -1.83
N GLY A 7 4.69 -5.48 -0.67
CA GLY A 7 3.74 -4.78 0.19
C GLY A 7 2.80 -3.87 -0.58
N THR A 8 1.50 -4.12 -0.44
CA THR A 8 0.45 -3.39 -1.14
C THR A 8 0.25 -2.06 -0.41
N TYR A 9 0.22 -0.95 -1.15
CA TYR A 9 -0.05 0.35 -0.56
C TYR A 9 -1.56 0.56 -0.55
N ARG A 10 -2.11 0.97 0.59
CA ARG A 10 -3.55 1.20 0.78
C ARG A 10 -3.77 2.60 1.30
N SER A 11 -4.65 3.36 0.66
CA SER A 11 -5.06 4.68 1.16
C SER A 11 -5.74 4.52 2.52
N ALA A 12 -5.21 5.18 3.55
CA ALA A 12 -5.83 5.23 4.88
C ALA A 12 -7.15 6.03 4.87
N VAL A 13 -7.30 6.92 3.89
CA VAL A 13 -8.45 7.84 3.79
C VAL A 13 -9.64 7.16 3.11
N THR A 14 -9.40 6.45 2.01
CA THR A 14 -10.48 5.87 1.18
C THR A 14 -10.51 4.34 1.23
N GLY A 15 -9.50 3.71 1.82
CA GLY A 15 -9.36 2.26 1.86
C GLY A 15 -8.97 1.61 0.53
N ARG A 16 -8.80 2.37 -0.55
CA ARG A 16 -8.42 1.88 -1.89
C ARG A 16 -6.96 1.50 -1.97
N TYR A 17 -6.66 0.45 -2.74
CA TYR A 17 -5.28 0.12 -3.08
C TYR A 17 -4.71 1.11 -4.09
N VAL A 18 -3.50 1.58 -3.80
CA VAL A 18 -2.78 2.58 -4.57
C VAL A 18 -1.43 2.02 -4.98
N THR A 19 -0.80 2.67 -5.96
CA THR A 19 0.51 2.26 -6.45
C THR A 19 1.60 2.56 -5.42
N ALA A 20 2.73 1.86 -5.54
CA ALA A 20 3.87 2.07 -4.66
C ALA A 20 4.42 3.50 -4.72
N LYS A 21 4.50 4.08 -5.92
CA LYS A 21 4.90 5.47 -6.11
C LYS A 21 3.96 6.43 -5.39
N TYR A 22 2.65 6.21 -5.48
CA TYR A 22 1.67 7.04 -4.78
C TYR A 22 1.82 6.95 -3.26
N GLY A 23 2.00 5.74 -2.73
CA GLY A 23 2.20 5.54 -1.29
C GLY A 23 3.51 6.11 -0.76
N GLN A 24 4.56 6.14 -1.58
CA GLN A 24 5.82 6.81 -1.24
C GLN A 24 5.69 8.34 -1.27
N SER A 25 4.92 8.90 -2.21
CA SER A 25 4.64 10.34 -2.26
C SER A 25 3.66 10.81 -1.18
N HIS A 26 2.79 9.92 -0.69
CA HIS A 26 1.76 10.22 0.31
C HIS A 26 1.84 9.28 1.53
N PRO A 27 2.97 9.28 2.28
CA PRO A 27 3.15 8.38 3.42
C PRO A 27 2.19 8.68 4.57
N LYS A 28 1.66 9.91 4.65
CA LYS A 28 0.72 10.33 5.69
C LYS A 28 -0.68 9.77 5.51
N THR A 29 -1.08 9.49 4.27
CA THR A 29 -2.44 9.04 3.91
C THR A 29 -2.44 7.66 3.26
N THR A 30 -1.30 6.97 3.28
CA THR A 30 -1.13 5.65 2.67
C THR A 30 -0.39 4.71 3.61
N VAL A 31 -0.98 3.55 3.86
CA VAL A 31 -0.40 2.48 4.65
C VAL A 31 0.28 1.49 3.73
N LYS A 32 1.52 1.12 4.03
CA LYS A 32 2.22 0.02 3.37
C LYS A 32 1.86 -1.27 4.09
N GLU A 33 1.03 -2.10 3.48
CA GLU A 33 0.62 -3.38 4.07
C GLU A 33 1.67 -4.45 3.74
N THR A 34 2.48 -4.79 4.73
CA THR A 34 3.34 -5.99 4.69
C THR A 34 2.57 -7.13 5.34
N LYS A 35 2.13 -8.11 4.55
CA LYS A 35 1.50 -9.33 5.08
C LYS A 35 2.56 -10.11 5.87
N LYS A 36 2.44 -10.10 7.20
CA LYS A 36 3.21 -10.96 8.11
C LYS A 36 2.67 -12.38 8.07
#